data_AF-A0A1D2QHB5-F1
#
_entry.id   AF-A0A1D2QHB5-F1
#
_cell.length_a   1.000
_cell.length_b   1.000
_cell.length_c   1.000
_cell.angle_alpha   90.00
_cell.angle_beta   90.00
_cell.angle_gamma   90.00
#
_symmetry.space_group_name_H-M   'P 1'
#
loop_
_entity.id
_entity.type
_entity.pdbx_description
1 polymer ?
#
loop_
_entity_poly.entity_id
_entity_poly.type
_entity_poly.pdbx_seq_one_letter_code
_entity_poly.pdbx_strand_id
1 'polypeptide(L)'
;MREKFVSTSMDEVDLKSLVSSLTPQEENQSIKSYQNTVSVACPACDEPFEDLVVCKQNPTSLNLSLQLDLCVGVEDDRALIFT
;
A
#
# COMPACT_ATOMS: atom_id res chain seq x y z
N MET A 1 -19.74 -5.57 7.81
CA MET A 1 -18.54 -4.85 7.35
C MET A 1 -17.46 -5.89 7.13
N ARG A 2 -16.89 -5.98 5.92
CA ARG A 2 -15.76 -6.88 5.67
C ARG A 2 -14.51 -6.00 5.67
N GLU A 3 -13.82 -5.98 6.80
CA GLU A 3 -12.42 -5.58 6.82
C GLU A 3 -11.67 -6.71 6.11
N LYS A 4 -11.31 -6.53 4.83
CA LYS A 4 -10.43 -7.47 4.14
C LYS A 4 -9.00 -7.20 4.60
N PHE A 5 -8.67 -7.65 5.81
CA PHE A 5 -7.28 -7.84 6.19
C PHE A 5 -6.69 -8.98 5.35
N VAL A 6 -6.11 -8.62 4.22
CA VAL A 6 -5.39 -9.56 3.37
C VAL A 6 -3.92 -9.55 3.84
N SER A 7 -3.55 -10.46 4.72
CA SER A 7 -2.16 -10.62 5.14
C SER A 7 -1.38 -11.35 4.04
N THR A 8 -1.07 -10.66 2.96
CA THR A 8 -0.18 -11.18 1.91
C THR A 8 1.24 -10.78 2.25
N SER A 9 2.10 -11.76 2.47
CA SER A 9 3.55 -11.59 2.50
C SER A 9 3.99 -11.29 1.07
N MET A 10 4.28 -10.02 0.80
CA MET A 10 4.71 -9.57 -0.52
C MET A 10 6.22 -9.49 -0.56
N ASP A 11 6.84 -10.04 -1.60
CA ASP A 11 8.29 -9.95 -1.79
C ASP A 11 8.70 -8.52 -2.22
N GLU A 12 9.88 -8.07 -1.76
CA GLU A 12 10.44 -6.74 -2.11
C GLU A 12 10.48 -6.50 -3.63
N VAL A 13 10.72 -7.56 -4.41
CA VAL A 13 10.82 -7.50 -5.88
C VAL A 13 9.47 -7.14 -6.52
N ASP A 14 8.38 -7.70 -6.02
CA ASP A 14 7.04 -7.45 -6.54
C ASP A 14 6.61 -6.01 -6.22
N LEU A 15 6.84 -5.60 -4.97
CA LEU A 15 6.64 -4.22 -4.54
C LEU A 15 7.47 -3.24 -5.38
N LYS A 16 8.75 -3.53 -5.60
CA LYS A 16 9.66 -2.65 -6.35
C LYS A 16 9.23 -2.49 -7.80
N SER A 17 8.74 -3.57 -8.42
CA SER A 17 8.20 -3.55 -9.79
C SER A 17 6.92 -2.71 -9.86
N LEU A 18 6.04 -2.86 -8.86
CA LEU A 18 4.84 -2.04 -8.70
C LEU A 18 5.18 -0.56 -8.55
N VAL A 19 5.95 -0.18 -7.53
CA VAL A 19 6.30 1.24 -7.27
C VAL A 19 7.12 1.87 -8.40
N SER A 20 7.79 1.07 -9.23
CA SER A 20 8.47 1.57 -10.43
C SER A 20 7.51 1.98 -11.54
N SER A 21 6.29 1.43 -11.55
CA SER A 21 5.23 1.78 -12.49
C SER A 21 4.31 2.87 -11.94
N LEU A 22 4.24 3.00 -10.61
CA LEU A 22 3.46 4.04 -9.94
C LEU A 22 4.19 5.39 -9.96
N THR A 23 3.41 6.47 -9.88
CA THR A 23 3.98 7.81 -9.76
C THR A 23 4.23 8.11 -8.28
N PRO A 24 5.49 8.34 -7.85
CA PRO A 24 5.75 8.73 -6.47
C PRO A 24 5.14 10.10 -6.19
N GLN A 25 4.28 10.20 -5.18
CA GLN A 25 3.59 11.46 -4.87
C GLN A 25 4.21 12.14 -3.65
N GLU A 26 4.31 11.44 -2.52
CA GLU A 26 4.89 11.97 -1.29
C GLU A 26 5.92 11.00 -0.71
N GLU A 27 7.12 11.49 -0.44
CA GLU A 27 8.11 10.75 0.35
C GLU A 27 8.41 11.55 1.62
N ASN A 28 7.96 11.01 2.75
CA ASN A 28 8.30 11.50 4.08
C ASN A 28 9.25 10.51 4.79
N GLN A 29 9.79 10.93 5.93
CA GLN A 29 10.65 10.08 6.76
C GLN A 29 9.89 8.87 7.32
N SER A 30 8.57 9.00 7.54
CA SER A 30 7.73 7.96 8.15
C SER A 30 6.93 7.15 7.12
N ILE A 31 6.51 7.76 5.99
CA ILE A 31 5.68 7.11 4.96
C ILE A 31 6.13 7.48 3.55
N LYS A 32 5.79 6.64 2.58
CA LYS A 32 5.95 6.87 1.13
C LYS A 32 4.61 6.62 0.45
N SER A 33 4.03 7.62 -0.21
CA SER A 33 2.84 7.44 -1.01
C SER A 33 3.15 7.45 -2.51
N TYR A 34 2.46 6.57 -3.21
CA TYR A 34 2.55 6.35 -4.64
C TYR A 34 1.13 6.43 -5.21
N GLN A 35 0.96 7.14 -6.31
CA GLN A 35 -0.31 7.25 -6.99
C GLN A 35 -0.34 6.31 -8.19
N ASN A 36 -1.41 5.53 -8.29
CA ASN A 36 -1.64 4.60 -9.37
C ASN A 36 -2.41 5.26 -10.51
N THR A 37 -1.69 5.82 -11.47
CA THR A 37 -2.26 6.44 -12.67
C THR A 37 -2.53 5.44 -13.80
N VAL A 38 -2.06 4.20 -13.65
CA VAL A 38 -2.12 3.14 -14.66
C VAL A 38 -3.06 2.01 -14.28
N SER A 39 -3.82 2.17 -13.18
CA SER A 39 -4.76 1.18 -12.65
C SER A 39 -4.15 -0.22 -12.47
N VAL A 40 -2.92 -0.29 -11.92
CA VAL A 40 -2.34 -1.58 -11.52
C VAL A 40 -3.25 -2.27 -10.51
N ALA A 41 -3.44 -3.57 -10.67
CA ALA A 41 -4.12 -4.39 -9.69
C ALA A 41 -3.23 -4.61 -8.45
N CYS A 42 -3.83 -4.59 -7.26
CA CYS A 42 -3.16 -4.98 -6.05
C CYS A 42 -2.91 -6.49 -6.14
N PRO A 43 -1.67 -6.97 -6.06
CA PRO A 43 -1.33 -8.39 -6.19
C PRO A 43 -1.93 -9.27 -5.07
N ALA A 44 -2.47 -8.64 -4.02
CA ALA A 44 -3.00 -9.33 -2.86
C ALA A 44 -4.52 -9.64 -2.98
N CYS A 45 -5.28 -8.78 -3.64
CA CYS A 45 -6.72 -8.96 -3.88
C CYS A 45 -7.10 -8.98 -5.37
N ASP A 46 -6.14 -8.76 -6.27
CA ASP A 46 -6.33 -8.58 -7.72
C ASP A 46 -7.25 -7.39 -8.08
N GLU A 47 -7.51 -6.50 -7.12
CA GLU A 47 -8.38 -5.33 -7.32
C GLU A 47 -7.54 -4.10 -7.69
N PRO A 48 -7.98 -3.27 -8.66
CA PRO A 48 -7.30 -2.02 -9.00
C PRO A 48 -7.35 -1.07 -7.80
N PHE A 49 -6.20 -0.53 -7.41
CA PHE A 49 -6.07 0.45 -6.33
C PHE A 49 -5.76 1.85 -6.91
N GLU A 50 -6.07 2.90 -6.17
CA GLU A 50 -5.81 4.28 -6.60
C GLU A 50 -4.50 4.82 -6.02
N ASP A 51 -4.22 4.53 -4.76
CA ASP A 51 -2.98 4.91 -4.11
C ASP A 51 -2.37 3.79 -3.25
N LEU A 52 -1.04 3.85 -3.11
CA LEU A 52 -0.24 2.94 -2.31
C LEU A 52 0.58 3.75 -1.31
N VAL A 53 0.38 3.46 -0.03
CA VAL A 53 1.14 4.05 1.08
C VAL A 53 2.01 3.00 1.75
N VAL A 54 3.32 3.19 1.67
CA VAL A 54 4.37 2.37 2.27
C VAL A 54 4.82 3.00 3.59
N CYS A 55 4.59 2.32 4.71
CA CYS A 55 5.05 2.75 6.03
C CYS A 55 6.50 2.33 6.26
N LYS A 56 7.40 3.30 6.48
CA LYS A 56 8.82 3.05 6.76
C LYS A 56 9.15 2.96 8.25
N GLN A 57 8.33 3.54 9.12
CA GLN A 57 8.55 3.54 10.57
C GLN A 57 7.46 2.74 11.30
N ASN A 58 7.84 2.08 12.39
CA ASN A 58 6.92 1.49 13.37
C ASN A 58 7.24 2.09 14.76
N PRO A 59 6.25 2.61 15.51
CA PRO A 59 4.82 2.70 15.20
C PRO A 59 4.48 3.91 14.32
N THR A 60 3.87 3.68 13.15
CA THR A 60 3.22 4.74 12.36
C THR A 60 1.72 4.62 12.55
N SER A 61 1.09 5.67 13.10
CA SER A 61 -0.36 5.73 13.28
C SER A 61 -0.97 6.48 12.10
N LEU A 62 -1.63 5.77 11.18
CA LEU A 62 -2.52 6.40 10.20
C LEU A 62 -3.89 6.62 10.85
N ASN A 63 -4.29 7.88 10.97
CA ASN A 63 -5.64 8.24 11.41
C ASN A 63 -6.52 8.46 10.18
N LEU A 64 -7.16 7.39 9.71
CA LEU A 64 -8.08 7.44 8.57
C LEU A 64 -9.50 7.69 9.10
N SER A 65 -10.01 8.90 8.83
CA SER A 65 -11.37 9.32 9.24
C SER A 65 -12.48 8.77 8.32
N LEU A 66 -12.12 8.00 7.28
CA LEU A 66 -13.01 7.46 6.26
C LEU A 66 -12.97 5.93 6.28
N GLN A 67 -14.14 5.32 6.17
CA GLN A 67 -14.31 3.88 6.09
C GLN A 67 -14.03 3.43 4.65
N LEU A 68 -12.79 3.06 4.36
CA LEU A 68 -12.30 2.64 3.05
C LEU A 68 -12.11 1.11 3.00
N ASP A 69 -12.26 0.51 1.80
CA ASP A 69 -11.89 -0.89 1.56
C ASP A 69 -10.37 -0.94 1.37
N LEU A 70 -9.65 -1.00 2.49
CA LEU A 70 -8.19 -0.94 2.48
C LEU A 70 -7.62 -2.34 2.36
N CYS A 71 -6.77 -2.54 1.37
CA CYS A 71 -5.95 -3.74 1.29
C CYS A 71 -4.61 -3.44 1.97
N VAL A 72 -4.18 -4.27 2.93
CA VAL A 72 -2.95 -4.03 3.72
C VAL A 72 -1.97 -5.16 3.52
N GLY A 73 -0.91 -4.93 2.74
CA GLY A 73 0.21 -5.86 2.60
C GLY A 73 1.26 -5.68 3.71
N VAL A 74 2.02 -6.73 3.99
CA VAL A 74 3.21 -6.64 4.85
C VAL A 74 4.42 -7.13 4.06
N GLU A 75 5.44 -6.28 3.97
CA GLU A 75 6.73 -6.56 3.33
C GLU A 75 7.84 -6.29 4.33
N ASP A 76 8.57 -7.32 4.76
CA ASP A 76 9.74 -7.21 5.67
C ASP A 76 9.53 -6.20 6.84
N ASP A 77 8.46 -6.39 7.61
CA ASP A 77 8.04 -5.54 8.76
C ASP A 77 7.48 -4.14 8.40
N ARG A 78 7.31 -3.84 7.11
CA ARG A 78 6.68 -2.61 6.60
C ARG A 78 5.23 -2.87 6.21
N ALA A 79 4.34 -2.02 6.71
CA ALA A 79 2.95 -2.04 6.30
C ALA A 79 2.78 -1.28 4.98
N LEU A 80 2.08 -1.90 4.04
CA LEU A 80 1.71 -1.38 2.73
C LEU A 80 0.20 -1.22 2.72
N ILE A 81 -0.30 -0.04 2.43
CA ILE A 81 -1.73 0.24 2.41
C ILE A 81 -2.10 0.60 0.98
N PHE A 82 -3.06 -0.13 0.41
CA PHE A 82 -3.63 0.11 -0.90
C PHE A 82 -5.09 0.55 -0.71
N THR A 83 -5.50 1.60 -1.42
CA THR A 83 -6.83 2.22 -1.33
C THR A 83 -7.64 2.08 -2.61
#